data_AF-A0A9Q4B484-F1
#
_entry.id   AF-A0A9Q4B484-F1
#
_cell.length_a   1.000
_cell.length_b   1.000
_cell.length_c   1.000
_cell.angle_alpha   90.00
_cell.angle_beta   90.00
_cell.angle_gamma   90.00
#
_symmetry.space_group_name_H-M   'P 1'
#
loop_
_entity.id
_entity.type
_entity.pdbx_description
1 polymer ?
#
loop_
_entity_poly.entity_id
_entity_poly.type
_entity_poly.pdbx_seq_one_letter_code
_entity_poly.pdbx_strand_id
1 'polypeptide(L)' 'MMNFILEESAQLIGQFDSPVTPTIFQDGETMFVPLDIDVSPFDNSNTKKEGVSRKYKGCDGYAPNFSYLLE' A
#
# COMPACT_ATOMS: atom_id res chain seq x y z
N MET A 1 -3.07 17.67 3.87
CA MET A 1 -3.56 16.32 3.52
C MET A 1 -2.40 15.34 3.33
N MET A 2 -1.39 15.63 2.48
CA MET A 2 -0.23 14.75 2.29
C MET A 2 0.57 14.47 3.59
N ASN A 3 0.80 15.50 4.42
CA ASN A 3 1.60 15.36 5.64
C ASN A 3 0.98 14.41 6.68
N PHE A 4 -0.36 14.36 6.77
CA PHE A 4 -1.05 13.48 7.72
C PHE A 4 -0.85 12.01 7.37
N ILE A 5 -0.92 11.65 6.08
CA ILE A 5 -0.70 10.26 5.64
C ILE A 5 0.74 9.81 5.94
N LEU A 6 1.72 10.67 5.70
CA LEU A 6 3.12 10.41 6.03
C LEU A 6 3.31 10.19 7.54
N GLU A 7 2.69 11.04 8.36
CA GLU A 7 2.80 10.98 9.82
C GLU A 7 2.16 9.71 10.40
N GLU A 8 0.92 9.40 10.00
CA GLU A 8 0.22 8.17 10.43
C GLU A 8 0.95 6.90 9.96
N SER A 9 1.51 6.91 8.74
CA SER A 9 2.28 5.76 8.23
C SER A 9 3.56 5.54 9.06
N ALA A 10 4.27 6.62 9.40
CA ALA A 10 5.47 6.53 10.24
C ALA A 10 5.13 6.04 11.67
N GLN A 11 4.02 6.51 12.24
CA GLN A 11 3.54 6.03 13.53
C GLN A 11 3.18 4.55 13.50
N LEU A 12 2.48 4.09 12.45
CA LEU A 12 2.09 2.69 12.29
C LEU A 12 3.33 1.78 12.24
N ILE A 13 4.34 2.12 11.44
CA ILE A 13 5.60 1.35 11.37
C ILE A 13 6.28 1.28 12.74
N GLY A 14 6.29 2.38 13.50
CA GLY A 14 6.86 2.41 14.84
C GLY A 14 6.10 1.57 15.89
N GLN A 15 4.87 1.12 15.61
CA GLN A 15 4.12 0.21 16.48
C GLN A 15 4.51 -1.26 16.29
N PHE A 16 5.09 -1.59 15.14
CA PHE A 16 5.53 -2.93 14.79
C PHE A 16 7.03 -3.07 15.13
N ASP A 17 7.40 -4.04 15.96
CA ASP A 17 8.80 -4.29 16.34
C ASP A 17 9.52 -5.12 15.26
N SER A 18 9.38 -4.70 14.00
CA SER A 18 10.07 -5.30 12.87
C SER A 18 11.12 -4.37 12.28
N PRO A 19 12.37 -4.83 12.19
CA PRO A 19 13.41 -4.08 11.52
C PRO A 19 13.11 -3.93 10.02
N VAL A 20 12.83 -2.69 9.60
CA VAL A 20 12.84 -2.34 8.17
C VAL A 20 14.26 -2.58 7.63
N THR A 21 14.44 -3.67 6.89
CA THR A 21 15.77 -4.08 6.38
C THR A 21 15.92 -3.65 4.92
N PRO A 22 16.83 -2.70 4.62
CA PRO A 22 17.05 -2.25 3.26
C PRO A 22 17.91 -3.26 2.47
N THR A 23 17.62 -3.37 1.17
CA THR A 23 18.53 -3.99 0.21
C THR A 23 19.61 -2.98 -0.16
N ILE A 24 20.87 -3.33 0.12
CA ILE A 24 22.05 -2.53 -0.23
C ILE A 24 22.56 -2.98 -1.61
N PHE A 25 22.79 -2.03 -2.50
CA PHE A 25 23.25 -2.29 -3.87
C PHE A 25 24.78 -2.37 -3.93
N GLN A 26 25.32 -2.76 -5.09
CA GLN A 26 26.76 -3.01 -5.27
C GLN A 26 27.65 -1.79 -5.00
N ASP A 27 27.13 -0.57 -5.16
CA ASP A 27 27.85 0.67 -4.86
C ASP A 27 28.03 0.91 -3.36
N GLY A 28 27.30 0.19 -2.50
CA GLY A 28 27.32 0.35 -1.05
C GLY A 28 26.66 1.64 -0.54
N GLU A 29 26.19 2.51 -1.43
CA GLU A 29 25.58 3.80 -1.10
C GLU A 29 24.07 3.78 -1.37
N THR A 30 23.63 3.01 -2.36
CA THR A 30 22.23 2.93 -2.74
C THR A 30 21.50 1.89 -1.90
N MET A 31 20.44 2.32 -1.23
CA MET A 31 19.62 1.50 -0.34
C MET A 31 18.15 1.61 -0.75
N PHE A 32 17.50 0.46 -0.94
CA PHE A 32 16.05 0.42 -1.20
C PHE A 32 15.36 -0.47 -0.17
N VAL A 33 14.24 0.02 0.34
CA VAL A 33 13.36 -0.77 1.21
C VAL A 33 12.30 -1.43 0.33
N PRO A 34 12.08 -2.76 0.46
CA PRO A 34 10.99 -3.43 -0.26
C PRO A 34 9.65 -2.84 0.20
N LEU A 35 8.76 -2.61 -0.75
CA LEU A 35 7.42 -2.09 -0.51
C LEU A 35 6.43 -3.15 -0.97
N ASP A 36 5.49 -3.50 -0.12
CA ASP A 36 4.45 -4.45 -0.47
C ASP A 36 3.39 -3.74 -1.29
N ILE A 37 3.06 -4.37 -2.41
CA ILE A 37 2.15 -3.80 -3.41
C ILE A 37 1.07 -4.82 -3.69
N ASP A 38 -0.15 -4.48 -3.26
CA ASP A 38 -1.31 -5.35 -3.43
C ASP A 38 -2.47 -4.64 -4.10
N VAL A 39 -3.14 -5.40 -4.98
CA VAL A 39 -4.39 -4.99 -5.60
C VAL A 39 -5.54 -5.30 -4.63
N SER A 40 -6.17 -4.25 -4.10
CA SER A 40 -7.28 -4.39 -3.15
C SER A 40 -8.62 -4.14 -3.83
N PRO A 41 -9.55 -5.10 -3.90
CA PRO A 41 -10.86 -4.90 -4.51
C PRO A 41 -11.81 -4.23 -3.52
N PHE A 42 -12.49 -3.19 -4.00
CA PHE A 42 -13.51 -2.43 -3.26
C PHE A 42 -14.84 -2.60 -3.96
N ASP A 43 -15.84 -2.99 -3.18
CA ASP A 43 -17.22 -3.07 -3.62
C ASP A 43 -17.80 -1.67 -3.88
N ASN A 44 -18.61 -1.54 -4.92
CA ASN A 44 -19.23 -0.29 -5.31
C ASN A 44 -20.74 -0.24 -5.08
N SER A 45 -21.35 -1.22 -4.39
CA SER A 45 -22.80 -1.27 -4.20
C SER A 45 -23.38 -0.06 -3.46
N ASN A 46 -22.59 0.54 -2.58
CA ASN A 46 -22.97 1.70 -1.76
C ASN A 46 -22.37 3.03 -2.24
N THR A 47 -21.73 3.05 -3.42
CA THR A 47 -21.19 4.28 -3.99
C THR A 47 -21.59 4.43 -5.46
N LYS A 48 -21.30 5.58 -6.06
CA LYS A 48 -21.65 5.88 -7.46
C LYS A 48 -20.40 6.05 -8.33
N LYS A 49 -19.32 5.34 -8.02
CA LYS A 49 -18.10 5.43 -8.83
C LYS A 49 -18.39 4.87 -10.22
N GLU A 50 -18.14 5.68 -11.24
CA GLU A 50 -18.29 5.29 -12.64
C GLU A 50 -17.08 4.47 -13.13
N GLY A 51 -17.24 3.77 -14.26
CA GLY A 51 -16.16 2.99 -14.87
C GLY A 51 -15.73 1.75 -14.07
N VAL A 52 -16.59 1.26 -13.18
CA VAL A 52 -16.33 0.05 -12.37
C VAL A 52 -16.59 -1.24 -13.16
N SER A 53 -15.98 -2.33 -12.71
CA SER A 53 -16.10 -3.65 -13.34
C SER A 53 -15.98 -4.78 -12.31
N ARG A 54 -16.35 -6.01 -12.72
CA ARG A 54 -16.20 -7.21 -11.89
C ARG A 54 -14.76 -7.39 -11.43
N LYS A 55 -14.53 -7.55 -10.13
CA LYS A 55 -13.20 -7.83 -9.55
C LYS A 55 -13.01 -9.30 -9.25
N TYR A 56 -11.76 -9.68 -9.00
CA TYR A 56 -11.36 -11.06 -8.74
C TYR A 56 -12.03 -11.65 -7.48
N LYS A 57 -12.48 -10.81 -6.53
CA LYS A 57 -13.28 -11.24 -5.36
C LYS A 57 -14.79 -11.33 -5.64
N GLY A 58 -15.23 -11.22 -6.90
CA GLY A 58 -16.63 -11.41 -7.26
C GLY A 58 -17.57 -10.27 -6.85
N CYS A 59 -17.05 -9.08 -6.57
CA CYS A 59 -17.85 -7.85 -6.44
C CYS A 59 -17.73 -6.97 -7.69
N ASP A 60 -18.72 -6.12 -7.92
CA ASP A 60 -18.66 -5.09 -8.96
C ASP A 60 -18.13 -3.81 -8.32
N GLY A 61 -16.96 -3.35 -8.77
CA GLY A 61 -16.36 -2.16 -8.18
C GLY A 61 -15.04 -1.73 -8.78
N TYR A 62 -14.11 -1.31 -7.93
CA TYR A 62 -12.79 -0.80 -8.34
C TYR A 62 -11.69 -1.47 -7.53
N ALA A 63 -10.45 -1.43 -8.05
CA ALA A 63 -9.33 -2.14 -7.44
C ALA A 63 -8.07 -1.28 -7.51
N PRO A 64 -7.83 -0.39 -6.52
CA PRO A 64 -6.57 0.33 -6.40
C PRO A 64 -5.42 -0.63 -6.09
N ASN A 65 -4.24 -0.27 -6.57
CA ASN A 65 -2.98 -0.81 -6.07
C ASN A 65 -2.56 0.03 -4.87
N PHE A 66 -2.49 -0.59 -3.70
CA PHE A 66 -1.86 0.03 -2.54
C PHE A 66 -0.41 -0.37 -2.47
N SER A 67 0.40 0.55 -1.99
CA SER A 67 1.81 0.35 -1.74
C SER A 67 2.11 0.79 -0.32
N TYR A 68 2.61 -0.13 0.51
CA TYR A 68 2.78 0.12 1.93
C TYR A 68 3.98 -0.67 2.48
N LEU A 69 4.59 -0.14 3.52
CA LEU A 69 5.65 -0.83 4.24
C LEU A 69 4.95 -1.90 5.08
N LEU A 70 5.07 -3.14 4.65
CA LEU A 70 4.59 -4.31 5.38
C LEU A 70 5.78 -4.91 6.13
N GLU A 71 5.44 -5.51 7.26
CA GLU A 71 6.36 -6.12 8.21
C GLU A 71 7.08 -7.35 7.67
#